data_AF-A0A925WP76-F1
#
_entry.id   AF-A0A925WP76-F1
#
_cell.length_a   1.000
_cell.length_b   1.000
_cell.length_c   1.000
_cell.angle_alpha   90.00
_cell.angle_beta   90.00
_cell.angle_gamma   90.00
#
_symmetry.space_group_name_H-M   'P 1'
#
loop_
_entity.id
_entity.type
_entity.pdbx_description
1 polymer ?
#
loop_
_entity_poly.entity_id
_entity_poly.type
_entity_poly.pdbx_seq_one_letter_code
_entity_poly.pdbx_strand_id
1 'polypeptide(L)' 'MMANRLAVGASAPEGILSDVHNEEAHLSTFWAKGPTLLTFLRHFG' A
#
# COMPACT_ATOMS: atom_id res chain seq x y z
N MET A 1 0.95 20.14 -1.93
CA MET A 1 1.85 19.39 -1.03
C MET A 1 2.64 18.43 -1.91
N MET A 2 3.98 18.53 -1.98
CA MET A 2 4.77 17.59 -2.78
C MET A 2 4.66 16.18 -2.18
N ALA A 3 4.34 15.19 -2.99
CA ALA A 3 4.36 13.79 -2.56
C ALA A 3 5.80 13.41 -2.23
N ASN A 4 6.08 13.09 -0.98
CA ASN A 4 7.40 12.60 -0.59
C ASN A 4 7.61 11.24 -1.25
N ARG A 5 8.65 11.12 -2.08
CA ARG A 5 9.02 9.86 -2.69
C ARG A 5 9.47 8.90 -1.59
N LEU A 6 8.97 7.67 -1.61
CA LEU A 6 9.43 6.62 -0.69
C LEU A 6 10.94 6.39 -0.87
N ALA A 7 11.65 6.27 0.25
CA ALA A 7 13.08 6.01 0.31
C ALA A 7 13.36 4.65 0.96
N VAL A 8 14.45 4.00 0.57
CA VAL A 8 14.88 2.72 1.18
C VAL A 8 15.18 2.94 2.65
N GLY A 9 14.67 2.05 3.51
CA GLY A 9 14.83 2.14 4.97
C GLY A 9 13.81 3.06 5.66
N ALA A 10 12.99 3.80 4.90
CA ALA A 10 11.88 4.54 5.49
C ALA A 10 10.77 3.59 5.97
N SER A 11 10.04 4.01 7.01
CA SER A 11 8.79 3.35 7.39
C SER A 11 7.83 3.31 6.21
N ALA A 12 7.20 2.15 6.01
CA ALA A 12 6.16 2.01 5.00
C ALA A 12 4.99 2.95 5.33
N PRO A 13 4.35 3.58 4.32
CA PRO A 13 3.26 4.51 4.54
C PRO A 13 2.00 3.79 5.01
N GLU A 14 1.24 4.39 5.90
CA GLU A 14 -0.11 3.94 6.18
C GLU A 14 -1.07 4.34 5.04
N GLY A 15 -2.08 3.51 4.81
CA GLY A 15 -3.09 3.77 3.79
C GLY A 15 -4.34 2.95 4.03
N ILE A 16 -5.49 3.52 3.68
CA ILE A 16 -6.78 2.83 3.64
C ILE A 16 -7.08 2.50 2.18
N LEU A 17 -7.49 1.26 1.94
CA LEU A 17 -7.78 0.69 0.63
C LEU A 17 -9.19 0.09 0.65
N SER A 18 -9.75 -0.16 -0.53
CA SER A 18 -10.86 -1.09 -0.69
C SER A 18 -10.32 -2.41 -1.21
N ASP A 19 -10.75 -3.52 -0.62
CA ASP A 19 -10.37 -4.86 -1.08
C ASP A 19 -11.25 -5.35 -2.25
N VAL A 20 -11.04 -6.59 -2.68
CA VAL A 20 -11.78 -7.22 -3.79
C VAL A 20 -13.27 -7.45 -3.49
N HIS A 21 -13.69 -7.30 -2.23
CA HIS A 21 -15.07 -7.40 -1.77
C HIS A 21 -15.69 -6.01 -1.52
N ASN A 22 -14.98 -4.92 -1.85
CA ASN A 22 -15.31 -3.53 -1.52
C ASN A 22 -15.31 -3.22 -0.02
N GLU A 23 -14.64 -4.03 0.79
CA GLU A 23 -14.48 -3.79 2.22
C GLU A 23 -13.25 -2.91 2.48
N GLU A 24 -13.27 -2.17 3.60
CA GLU A 24 -12.14 -1.35 4.01
C GLU A 24 -10.96 -2.23 4.48
N ALA A 25 -9.76 -1.95 3.96
CA ALA A 25 -8.54 -2.63 4.34
C ALA A 25 -7.41 -1.63 4.65
N HIS A 26 -6.71 -1.85 5.76
CA HIS A 26 -5.52 -1.08 6.12
C HIS A 26 -4.26 -1.70 5.49
N LEU A 27 -3.46 -0.90 4.79
CA LEU A 27 -2.27 -1.36 4.08
C LEU A 27 -1.25 -2.03 5.04
N SER A 28 -1.17 -1.59 6.30
CA SER A 28 -0.29 -2.16 7.32
C SER A 28 -0.60 -3.61 7.70
N THR A 29 -1.84 -4.05 7.50
CA THR A 29 -2.24 -5.43 7.82
C THR A 29 -1.54 -6.47 6.94
N PHE A 30 -1.07 -6.07 5.75
CA PHE A 30 -0.44 -6.98 4.80
C PHE A 30 1.01 -7.32 5.20
N TRP A 31 1.81 -6.35 5.64
CA TRP A 31 3.20 -6.61 6.08
C TRP A 31 3.34 -6.96 7.57
N ALA A 32 2.27 -6.81 8.37
CA ALA A 32 2.26 -7.31 9.74
C ALA A 32 2.53 -8.83 9.83
N LYS A 33 2.27 -9.56 8.73
CA LYS A 33 2.47 -11.01 8.61
C LYS A 33 3.86 -11.40 8.09
N GLY A 34 4.72 -10.43 7.77
CA GLY A 34 6.05 -10.64 7.23
C GLY A 34 6.35 -9.79 5.99
N PRO A 35 7.52 -10.01 5.36
CA PRO A 35 7.93 -9.26 4.17
C PRO A 35 6.87 -9.33 3.06
N THR A 36 6.48 -8.18 2.54
CA THR A 36 5.42 -8.07 1.53
C THR A 36 5.93 -7.30 0.32
N LEU A 37 5.65 -7.82 -0.88
CA LEU A 37 5.86 -7.13 -2.15
C LEU A 37 4.54 -6.51 -2.61
N LEU A 38 4.50 -5.17 -2.68
CA LEU A 38 3.36 -4.45 -3.24
C LEU A 38 3.66 -4.06 -4.69
N THR A 39 2.74 -4.39 -5.60
CA THR A 39 2.85 -3.99 -7.01
C THR A 39 1.61 -3.19 -7.42
N PHE A 40 1.83 -2.12 -8.18
CA PHE A 40 0.75 -1.29 -8.70
C PHE A 40 0.51 -1.65 -10.15
N LEU A 41 -0.67 -2.17 -10.44
CA LEU A 41 -1.12 -2.41 -11.80
C LEU A 41 -1.76 -1.13 -12.32
N ARG A 42 -1.26 -0.60 -13.44
CA ARG A 42 -1.97 0.45 -14.16
C ARG A 42 -3.00 -0.21 -15.06
N HIS A 43 -4.26 0.12 -14.84
CA HIS A 43 -5.29 -0.12 -15.83
C HIS A 43 -5.36 1.10 -16.74
N PHE A 44 -5.12 0.91 -18.04
CA PHE A 44 -5.37 1.93 -19.06
C PHE A 44 -6.71 1.60 -19.71
N GLY A 45 -7.71 2.46 -19.49
CA GLY A 45 -9.06 2.38 -20.04
C GLY A 45 -9.64 3.78 -20.14
#